data_AF-A0A8C4Y6B4-F1
#
_entry.id   AF-A0A8C4Y6B4-F1
#
_cell.length_a   1.000
_cell.length_b   1.000
_cell.length_c   1.000
_cell.angle_alpha   90.00
_cell.angle_beta   90.00
_cell.angle_gamma   90.00
#
_symmetry.space_group_name_H-M   'P 1'
#
loop_
_entity.id
_entity.type
_entity.pdbx_description
1 polymer ?
#
loop_
_entity_poly.entity_id
_entity_poly.type
_entity_poly.pdbx_seq_one_letter_code
_entity_poly.pdbx_strand_id
1 'polypeptide(L)' 'GDSVVSPNPTMSAIPKHILDIWVIVLIILATILVMTSMVLCPATAVIIYRVRTHPIRNGVV' A
#
# COMPACT_ATOMS: atom_id res chain seq x y z
N GLY A 1 -10.47 45.04 -34.91
CA GLY A 1 -11.15 44.24 -33.90
C GLY A 1 -10.89 42.83 -34.29
N ASP A 2 -10.04 42.13 -33.55
CA ASP A 2 -9.78 40.71 -33.73
C ASP A 2 -9.67 40.09 -32.35
N SER A 3 -10.78 39.46 -31.99
CA SER A 3 -11.08 38.88 -30.70
C SER A 3 -10.19 37.67 -30.42
N VAL A 4 -9.60 37.67 -29.22
CA VAL A 4 -9.49 36.48 -28.36
C VAL A 4 -8.74 35.31 -29.00
N VAL A 5 -7.41 35.43 -29.09
CA VAL A 5 -6.57 34.28 -28.70
C VAL A 5 -6.80 34.11 -27.20
N SER A 6 -7.72 33.22 -26.85
CA SER A 6 -7.69 32.60 -25.54
C SER A 6 -6.51 31.63 -25.59
N PRO A 7 -5.38 31.89 -24.90
CA PRO A 7 -4.61 30.76 -24.45
C PRO A 7 -5.59 30.06 -23.52
N ASN A 8 -6.14 28.93 -23.95
CA ASN A 8 -6.81 28.05 -23.03
C ASN A 8 -5.69 27.21 -22.39
N PRO A 9 -5.11 27.59 -21.24
CA PRO A 9 -4.45 26.62 -20.41
C PRO A 9 -5.58 25.80 -19.75
N THR A 10 -6.27 24.98 -20.52
CA THR A 10 -6.69 23.65 -20.02
C THR A 10 -5.43 22.78 -19.88
N MET A 11 -4.36 23.33 -19.30
CA MET A 11 -3.74 22.66 -18.17
C MET A 11 -4.89 22.31 -17.26
N SER A 12 -5.32 21.06 -17.37
CA SER A 12 -5.70 20.21 -16.26
C SER A 12 -5.04 20.68 -14.96
N ALA A 13 -5.56 21.76 -14.39
CA ALA A 13 -5.29 22.24 -13.05
C ALA A 13 -6.03 21.28 -12.11
N ILE A 14 -5.72 19.99 -12.23
CA ILE A 14 -5.89 19.03 -11.16
C ILE A 14 -5.18 19.73 -10.00
N PRO A 15 -5.92 20.17 -8.98
CA PRO A 15 -5.33 20.91 -7.88
C PRO A 15 -4.18 20.06 -7.33
N LYS A 16 -2.93 20.52 -7.49
CA LYS A 16 -1.72 19.78 -7.07
C LYS A 16 -1.84 19.25 -5.65
N HIS A 17 -2.57 19.99 -4.82
CA HIS A 17 -2.96 19.65 -3.46
C HIS A 17 -3.64 18.28 -3.32
N ILE A 18 -4.54 17.89 -4.24
CA ILE A 18 -5.27 16.62 -4.15
C ILE A 18 -4.33 15.45 -4.39
N LEU A 19 -3.46 15.54 -5.41
CA LEU A 19 -2.47 14.51 -5.69
C LEU A 19 -1.47 14.37 -4.53
N ASP A 20 -1.03 15.48 -3.95
CA ASP A 20 -0.11 15.50 -2.81
C ASP A 20 -0.72 14.80 -1.58
N ILE A 21 -2.00 15.08 -1.27
CA ILE A 21 -2.73 14.37 -0.21
C ILE A 21 -2.81 12.88 -0.49
N TRP A 22 -3.21 12.48 -1.70
CA TRP A 22 -3.28 11.06 -2.05
C TRP A 22 -1.92 10.38 -1.93
N VAL A 23 -0.83 11.04 -2.33
CA VAL A 23 0.53 10.52 -2.18
C VAL A 23 0.91 10.33 -0.71
N ILE A 24 0.66 11.32 0.15
CA ILE A 24 0.91 11.21 1.59
C ILE A 24 0.10 10.05 2.20
N VAL A 25 -1.18 9.94 1.86
CA VAL A 25 -2.05 8.86 2.33
C VAL A 25 -1.55 7.51 1.85
N LEU A 26 -1.13 7.39 0.58
CA LEU A 26 -0.56 6.16 0.03
C LEU A 26 0.75 5.76 0.73
N ILE A 27 1.62 6.72 1.07
CA ILE A 27 2.86 6.44 1.81
C ILE A 27 2.52 5.94 3.22
N ILE A 28 1.63 6.63 3.94
CA ILE A 28 1.20 6.19 5.28
C ILE A 28 0.56 4.81 5.21
N LEU A 29 -0.36 4.61 4.28
CA LEU A 29 -1.02 3.33 4.07
C LEU A 29 0.00 2.23 3.74
N ALA A 30 0.96 2.50 2.85
CA ALA A 30 2.02 1.57 2.51
C ALA A 30 2.87 1.22 3.74
N THR A 31 3.26 2.20 4.55
CA THR A 31 4.04 1.93 5.77
C THR A 31 3.26 1.11 6.79
N ILE A 32 1.97 1.39 7.00
CA ILE A 32 1.10 0.58 7.86
C ILE A 32 1.03 -0.83 7.31
N LEU A 33 0.76 -1.00 6.01
CA LEU A 33 0.72 -2.32 5.37
C LEU A 33 2.06 -3.06 5.49
N VAL A 34 3.20 -2.37 5.39
CA VAL A 34 4.53 -2.98 5.57
C VAL A 34 4.75 -3.39 7.03
N MET A 35 4.43 -2.54 8.01
CA MET A 35 4.54 -2.89 9.43
C MET A 35 3.60 -4.04 9.78
N THR A 36 2.34 -3.96 9.36
CA THR A 36 1.32 -4.98 9.56
C THR A 36 1.71 -6.28 8.86
N SER A 37 2.20 -6.25 7.61
CA SER A 37 2.66 -7.46 6.91
C SER A 37 3.95 -8.02 7.52
N MET A 38 4.93 -7.19 7.93
CA MET A 38 6.11 -7.65 8.67
C MET A 38 5.76 -8.25 10.03
N VAL A 39 4.59 -7.96 10.60
CA VAL A 39 4.10 -8.58 11.84
C VAL A 39 3.23 -9.81 11.54
N LEU A 40 2.36 -9.77 10.52
CA LEU A 40 1.54 -10.91 10.10
C LEU A 40 2.36 -12.01 9.41
N CYS A 41 3.43 -11.66 8.70
CA CYS A 41 4.30 -12.61 8.01
C CYS A 41 5.01 -13.55 9.00
N PRO A 42 5.67 -13.09 10.07
CA PRO A 42 6.19 -13.97 11.10
C PRO A 42 5.06 -14.66 11.87
N ALA A 43 3.89 -14.06 12.10
CA ALA A 43 2.78 -14.79 12.71
C ALA A 43 2.30 -15.96 11.83
N THR A 44 2.13 -15.74 10.52
CA THR A 44 1.72 -16.75 9.54
C THR A 44 2.82 -17.79 9.33
N ALA A 45 4.08 -17.36 9.21
CA ALA A 45 5.24 -18.25 9.10
C ALA A 45 5.44 -19.06 10.38
N VAL A 46 5.26 -18.47 11.56
CA VAL A 46 5.28 -19.18 12.85
C VAL A 46 4.10 -20.14 12.91
N ILE A 47 2.88 -19.78 12.50
CA ILE A 47 1.75 -20.72 12.46
C ILE A 47 2.06 -21.86 11.49
N ILE A 48 2.53 -21.60 10.27
CA ILE A 48 2.85 -22.65 9.28
C ILE A 48 4.02 -23.51 9.74
N TYR A 49 5.03 -22.93 10.38
CA TYR A 49 6.16 -23.63 10.97
C TYR A 49 5.69 -24.45 12.17
N ARG A 50 4.92 -23.87 13.09
CA ARG A 50 4.33 -24.53 14.26
C ARG A 50 3.32 -25.60 13.87
N VAL A 51 2.61 -25.45 12.76
CA VAL A 51 2.01 -26.55 12.01
C VAL A 51 3.21 -27.34 11.51
N ARG A 52 3.67 -27.39 10.27
CA ARG A 52 4.76 -28.30 9.77
C ARG A 52 5.74 -28.95 10.78
N THR A 53 6.40 -28.27 11.70
CA THR A 53 7.26 -28.88 12.74
C THR A 53 6.54 -29.64 13.86
N HIS A 54 5.31 -29.30 14.27
CA HIS A 54 4.58 -30.06 15.30
C HIS A 54 3.70 -31.23 14.79
N PRO A 55 3.07 -31.28 13.60
CA PRO A 55 2.38 -32.44 13.06
C PRO A 55 3.37 -33.46 12.48
N ILE A 56 4.56 -33.06 11.98
CA ILE A 56 5.57 -34.03 11.51
C ILE A 56 6.24 -34.75 12.69
N ARG A 57 6.25 -34.15 13.89
CA ARG A 57 6.72 -34.81 15.11
C ARG A 57 5.62 -35.44 15.97
N ASN A 58 4.35 -35.18 15.66
CA ASN A 58 3.18 -35.79 16.31
C ASN A 58 2.57 -36.94 15.48
N GLY A 59 3.30 -37.43 14.47
CA GLY A 59 3.13 -38.80 13.96
C GLY A 59 4.10 -39.73 14.70
N VAL A 60 3.99 -39.79 16.03
CA VAL A 60 4.69 -40.75 16.89
C VAL A 60 3.65 -41.78 17.32
N VAL A 61 3.93 -43.02 16.92
CA VAL A 61 3.40 -44.35 17.32
C VAL A 61 1.96 -44.72 16.98
#